data_AF-A5PBZ2-F1
#
_entry.id   AF-A5PBZ2-F1
#
_cell.length_a   1.000
_cell.length_b   1.000
_cell.length_c   1.000
_cell.angle_alpha   90.00
_cell.angle_beta   90.00
_cell.angle_gamma   90.00
#
_symmetry.space_group_name_H-M   'P 1'
#
loop_
_entity.id
_entity.type
_entity.pdbx_description
1 polymer ?
#
loop_
_entity_poly.entity_id
_entity_poly.type
_entity_poly.pdbx_seq_one_letter_code
_entity_poly.pdbx_strand_id
1 'polypeptide(L)'
;MHMKKLALLLPLVLVAACGEEPAPEATPTEVATPEPVSTLPAPDQDLFRTTFAGTCEGAEPVNQAVCRRAMGADTVACEFGLGEDEYLRHKATLTVNEDKTGWMLADAEALCAEHGVHHVDS
;
A
#
# COMPACT_ATOMS: atom_id res chain seq x y z
N MET A 1 -55.73 -39.80 -42.94
CA MET A 1 -55.76 -39.14 -44.26
C MET A 1 -56.73 -37.98 -44.20
N HIS A 2 -56.24 -36.74 -44.34
CA HIS A 2 -56.80 -35.65 -45.15
C HIS A 2 -56.12 -34.32 -44.75
N MET A 3 -55.16 -33.90 -45.56
CA MET A 3 -54.64 -32.53 -45.60
C MET A 3 -55.77 -31.52 -45.85
N LYS A 4 -55.72 -30.37 -45.19
CA LYS A 4 -56.30 -29.06 -45.56
C LYS A 4 -55.99 -28.09 -44.39
N LYS A 5 -55.25 -26.99 -44.48
CA LYS A 5 -54.78 -26.15 -45.59
C LYS A 5 -53.51 -25.42 -45.07
N LEU A 6 -52.47 -25.36 -45.91
CA LEU A 6 -51.35 -24.44 -45.74
C LEU A 6 -51.86 -22.99 -45.80
N ALA A 7 -51.51 -22.18 -44.81
CA ALA A 7 -51.34 -20.73 -44.94
C ALA A 7 -50.52 -20.22 -43.74
N LEU A 8 -49.26 -20.67 -43.64
CA LEU A 8 -48.30 -20.10 -42.70
C LEU A 8 -47.63 -18.91 -43.40
N LEU A 9 -48.09 -17.69 -43.10
CA LEU A 9 -47.45 -16.45 -43.52
C LEU A 9 -46.16 -16.25 -42.69
N LEU A 10 -45.05 -16.10 -43.41
CA LEU A 10 -43.67 -15.94 -42.94
C LEU A 10 -43.42 -14.51 -42.35
N PRO A 11 -42.24 -14.22 -41.77
CA PRO A 11 -42.07 -13.49 -40.52
C PRO A 11 -41.48 -12.09 -40.74
N LEU A 12 -41.73 -11.16 -39.81
CA LEU A 12 -41.04 -9.87 -39.80
C LEU A 12 -40.63 -9.51 -38.36
N VAL A 13 -39.66 -10.26 -37.85
CA VAL A 13 -38.78 -9.75 -36.79
C VAL A 13 -37.55 -9.19 -37.51
N LEU A 14 -37.61 -7.91 -37.88
CA LEU A 14 -36.39 -7.17 -38.24
C LEU A 14 -35.64 -6.87 -36.93
N VAL A 15 -34.80 -7.80 -36.50
CA VAL A 15 -33.61 -7.42 -35.72
C VAL A 15 -32.59 -6.96 -36.75
N ALA A 16 -32.44 -5.65 -36.92
CA ALA A 16 -31.27 -5.10 -37.57
C ALA A 16 -30.06 -5.39 -36.66
N ALA A 17 -29.50 -6.60 -36.80
CA ALA A 17 -28.15 -6.89 -36.36
C ALA A 17 -27.23 -6.00 -37.20
N CYS A 18 -26.82 -4.91 -36.56
CA CYS A 18 -25.84 -3.96 -37.05
C CYS A 18 -24.52 -4.69 -37.32
N GLY A 19 -24.05 -4.60 -38.57
CA GLY A 19 -22.70 -4.80 -39.06
C GLY A 19 -21.76 -5.71 -38.26
N GLU A 20 -21.52 -6.91 -38.78
CA GLU A 20 -20.23 -7.59 -38.59
C GLU A 20 -19.15 -6.79 -39.35
N GLU A 21 -18.55 -5.82 -38.66
CA GLU A 21 -17.29 -5.20 -39.07
C GLU A 21 -16.14 -6.10 -38.58
N PRO A 22 -15.07 -6.32 -39.37
CA PRO A 22 -13.99 -7.21 -38.96
C PRO A 22 -13.34 -6.65 -37.72
N ALA A 23 -13.35 -7.41 -36.62
CA ALA A 23 -12.69 -7.02 -35.40
C ALA A 23 -11.19 -6.76 -35.68
N PRO A 24 -10.65 -5.57 -35.33
CA PRO A 24 -9.23 -5.28 -35.52
C PRO A 24 -8.39 -6.32 -34.77
N GLU A 25 -7.33 -6.81 -35.42
CA GLU A 25 -6.34 -7.69 -34.80
C GLU A 25 -5.85 -7.08 -33.49
N ALA A 26 -5.82 -7.89 -32.44
CA ALA A 26 -5.35 -7.47 -31.13
C ALA A 26 -3.89 -7.01 -31.24
N THR A 27 -3.67 -5.70 -31.17
CA THR A 27 -2.34 -5.12 -30.92
C THR A 27 -1.77 -5.80 -29.67
N PRO A 28 -0.51 -6.30 -29.70
CA PRO A 28 0.13 -6.87 -28.52
C PRO A 28 0.10 -5.83 -27.40
N THR A 29 -0.64 -6.12 -26.34
CA THR A 29 -0.60 -5.32 -25.11
C THR A 29 0.82 -5.41 -24.58
N GLU A 30 1.51 -4.27 -24.50
CA GLU A 30 2.79 -4.16 -23.84
C GLU A 30 2.62 -4.61 -22.38
N VAL A 31 3.27 -5.71 -22.01
CA VAL A 31 3.27 -6.19 -20.63
C VAL A 31 4.19 -5.26 -19.85
N ALA A 32 3.59 -4.38 -19.05
CA ALA A 32 4.32 -3.53 -18.13
C ALA A 32 5.23 -4.40 -17.25
N THR A 33 6.52 -4.09 -17.22
CA THR A 33 7.45 -4.75 -16.30
C THR A 33 7.03 -4.39 -14.86
N PRO A 34 6.86 -5.37 -13.96
CA PRO A 34 6.50 -5.08 -12.58
C PRO A 34 7.62 -4.27 -11.91
N GLU A 35 7.25 -3.23 -11.18
CA GLU A 35 8.20 -2.43 -10.42
C GLU A 35 8.95 -3.30 -9.40
N PRO A 36 10.25 -3.05 -9.19
CA PRO A 36 11.05 -3.84 -8.25
C PRO A 36 10.50 -3.70 -6.84
N VAL A 37 10.05 -4.81 -6.25
CA VAL A 37 9.60 -4.87 -4.86
C VAL A 37 10.77 -4.68 -3.90
N SER A 38 10.60 -3.89 -2.85
CA SER A 38 11.64 -3.76 -1.82
C SER A 38 11.83 -5.08 -1.06
N THR A 39 13.05 -5.60 -1.10
CA THR A 39 13.47 -6.85 -0.46
C THR A 39 13.95 -6.65 0.98
N LEU A 40 13.83 -5.44 1.52
CA LEU A 40 14.27 -5.16 2.89
C LEU A 40 13.47 -6.01 3.89
N PRO A 41 14.14 -6.55 4.93
CA PRO A 41 13.45 -7.26 5.99
C PRO A 41 12.44 -6.33 6.67
N ALA A 42 11.33 -6.89 7.14
CA ALA A 42 10.40 -6.14 7.97
C ALA A 42 11.14 -5.64 9.22
N PRO A 43 11.01 -4.35 9.58
CA PRO A 43 11.69 -3.81 10.74
C PRO A 43 11.09 -4.40 12.01
N ASP A 44 11.95 -4.82 12.92
CA ASP A 44 11.59 -5.26 14.25
C ASP A 44 11.63 -4.10 15.27
N GLN A 45 11.26 -4.39 16.51
CA GLN A 45 11.21 -3.40 17.59
C GLN A 45 12.58 -2.77 17.87
N ASP A 46 13.65 -3.56 17.85
CA ASP A 46 15.00 -3.09 18.18
C ASP A 46 15.52 -2.14 17.10
N LEU A 47 15.23 -2.46 15.83
CA LEU A 47 15.53 -1.57 14.72
C LEU A 47 14.78 -0.24 14.85
N PHE A 48 13.48 -0.27 15.15
CA PHE A 48 12.72 0.97 15.34
C PHE A 48 13.24 1.78 16.52
N ARG A 49 13.47 1.15 17.68
CA ARG A 49 14.01 1.82 18.89
C ARG A 49 15.34 2.50 18.59
N THR A 50 16.26 1.81 17.90
CA THR A 50 17.57 2.36 17.54
C THR A 50 17.44 3.51 16.56
N THR A 51 16.59 3.36 15.54
CA THR A 51 16.35 4.41 14.54
C THR A 51 15.74 5.65 15.19
N PHE A 52 14.74 5.47 16.07
CA PHE A 52 14.08 6.57 16.77
C PHE A 52 15.04 7.30 17.71
N ALA A 53 15.78 6.58 18.55
CA ALA A 53 16.75 7.19 19.46
C ALA A 53 17.90 7.89 18.73
N GLY A 54 18.36 7.34 17.60
CA GLY A 54 19.39 7.95 16.76
C GLY A 54 18.90 9.17 15.96
N THR A 55 17.59 9.25 15.69
CA THR A 55 17.01 10.37 14.92
C THR A 55 16.53 11.50 15.85
N CYS A 56 15.90 11.14 16.96
CA CYS A 56 15.34 12.08 17.94
C CYS A 56 16.19 12.09 19.21
N GLU A 57 17.29 12.86 19.19
CA GLU A 57 18.18 12.95 20.34
C GLU A 57 17.44 13.49 21.58
N GLY A 58 17.58 12.75 22.69
CA GLY A 58 16.98 13.07 23.98
C GLY A 58 15.45 12.92 24.06
N ALA A 59 14.82 12.27 23.07
CA ALA A 59 13.46 11.76 23.24
C ALA A 59 13.40 10.68 24.32
N GLU A 60 12.21 10.45 24.89
CA GLU A 60 12.00 9.30 25.77
C GLU A 60 12.32 7.98 25.05
N PRO A 61 12.87 6.98 25.75
CA PRO A 61 13.18 5.71 25.14
C PRO A 61 11.89 5.00 24.72
N VAL A 62 11.89 4.40 23.53
CA VAL A 62 10.79 3.55 23.08
C VAL A 62 10.71 2.31 23.97
N ASN A 63 9.62 2.14 24.72
CA ASN A 63 9.39 0.96 25.56
C ASN A 63 9.01 -0.26 24.71
N GLN A 64 8.03 -0.09 23.84
CA GLN A 64 7.54 -1.12 22.94
C GLN A 64 7.22 -0.50 21.58
N ALA A 65 7.48 -1.25 20.50
CA ALA A 65 7.05 -0.90 19.15
C ALA A 65 6.51 -2.13 18.41
N VAL A 66 5.49 -1.91 17.59
CA VAL A 66 4.89 -2.89 16.68
C VAL A 66 4.85 -2.28 15.28
N CYS A 67 5.72 -2.79 14.41
CA CYS A 67 5.81 -2.35 13.02
C CYS A 67 5.13 -3.34 12.08
N ARG A 68 4.30 -2.83 11.16
CA ARG A 68 3.55 -3.60 10.18
C ARG A 68 3.87 -3.11 8.78
N ARG A 69 4.37 -4.03 7.96
CA ARG A 69 4.73 -3.80 6.57
C ARG A 69 3.83 -4.65 5.68
N ALA A 70 3.17 -4.03 4.69
CA ALA A 70 2.52 -4.79 3.63
C ALA A 70 3.59 -5.44 2.73
N MET A 71 3.35 -6.65 2.23
CA MET A 71 4.35 -7.38 1.42
C MET A 71 4.81 -6.55 0.23
N GLY A 72 6.11 -6.25 0.17
CA GLY A 72 6.72 -5.46 -0.91
C GLY A 72 6.56 -3.94 -0.79
N ALA A 73 5.90 -3.41 0.23
CA ALA A 73 5.70 -1.97 0.39
C ALA A 73 6.99 -1.23 0.79
N ASP A 74 7.21 -0.03 0.28
CA ASP A 74 8.37 0.80 0.64
C ASP A 74 8.19 1.57 1.95
N THR A 75 7.06 1.34 2.62
CA THR A 75 6.73 1.97 3.90
C THR A 75 6.29 0.96 4.94
N VAL A 76 6.47 1.33 6.20
CA VAL A 76 6.08 0.53 7.36
C VAL A 76 5.39 1.43 8.37
N ALA A 77 4.20 1.01 8.82
CA ALA A 77 3.49 1.69 9.90
C ALA A 77 3.91 1.09 11.25
N CYS A 78 4.45 1.90 12.14
CA CYS A 78 4.87 1.51 13.48
C CYS A 78 4.01 2.21 14.53
N GLU A 79 3.48 1.42 15.47
CA GLU A 79 2.84 1.93 16.69
C GLU A 79 3.78 1.71 17.85
N PHE A 80 4.01 2.72 18.68
CA PHE A 80 5.02 2.68 19.72
C PHE A 80 4.60 3.40 21.01
N GLY A 81 5.17 2.94 22.11
CA GLY A 81 5.04 3.55 23.44
C GLY A 81 6.38 4.09 23.90
N LEU A 82 6.38 5.23 24.58
CA LEU A 82 7.54 5.92 25.13
C LEU A 82 7.59 5.75 26.64
N GLY A 83 8.80 5.64 27.21
CA GLY A 83 9.00 5.58 28.66
C GLY A 83 8.30 4.40 29.32
N GLU A 84 7.22 4.68 30.04
CA GLU A 84 6.38 3.67 30.71
C GLU A 84 5.08 3.36 29.94
N ASP A 85 4.86 3.92 28.74
CA ASP A 85 3.67 3.64 27.94
C ASP A 85 3.69 2.22 27.37
N GLU A 86 2.70 1.43 27.77
CA GLU A 86 2.46 0.07 27.29
C GLU A 86 1.33 0.01 26.24
N TYR A 87 0.70 1.15 25.92
CA TYR A 87 -0.50 1.21 25.08
C TYR A 87 -0.24 1.57 23.61
N LEU A 88 1.03 1.75 23.22
CA LEU A 88 1.44 2.03 21.84
C LEU A 88 0.70 3.25 21.25
N ARG A 89 0.59 4.33 22.03
CA ARG A 89 -0.27 5.46 21.69
C ARG A 89 0.26 6.29 20.52
N HIS A 90 1.54 6.16 20.22
CA HIS A 90 2.24 6.95 19.21
C HIS A 90 2.36 6.18 17.92
N LYS A 91 2.44 6.91 16.81
CA LYS A 91 2.51 6.34 15.46
C LYS A 91 3.64 6.97 14.70
N ALA A 92 4.44 6.15 14.05
CA ALA A 92 5.50 6.57 13.16
C ALA A 92 5.41 5.77 11.86
N THR A 93 5.89 6.38 10.78
CA THR A 93 6.06 5.69 9.50
C THR A 93 7.55 5.59 9.22
N LEU A 94 8.02 4.38 8.92
CA LEU A 94 9.35 4.19 8.35
C LEU A 94 9.24 4.12 6.83
N THR A 95 10.21 4.73 6.15
CA THR A 95 10.43 4.61 4.71
C THR A 95 11.81 4.01 4.45
N VAL A 96 11.99 3.40 3.29
CA VAL A 96 13.31 2.95 2.82
C VAL A 96 14.25 4.16 2.74
N ASN A 97 15.48 4.01 3.25
CA ASN A 97 16.51 5.03 3.13
C ASN A 97 17.01 5.18 1.69
N GLU A 98 17.76 6.26 1.41
CA GLU A 98 18.27 6.56 0.06
C GLU A 98 19.16 5.42 -0.50
N ASP A 99 19.94 4.78 0.37
CA ASP A 99 20.82 3.66 0.01
C ASP A 99 20.09 2.33 -0.23
N LYS A 100 18.78 2.26 0.06
CA LYS A 100 17.96 1.03 0.01
C LYS A 100 18.49 -0.12 0.86
N THR A 101 19.21 0.21 1.93
CA THR A 101 19.84 -0.74 2.86
C THR A 101 19.16 -0.78 4.23
N GLY A 102 18.29 0.17 4.52
CA GLY A 102 17.66 0.30 5.83
C GLY A 102 16.41 1.16 5.83
N TRP A 103 15.89 1.38 7.02
CA TRP A 103 14.68 2.15 7.27
C TRP A 103 15.03 3.47 7.95
N MET A 104 14.32 4.53 7.60
CA MET A 104 14.41 5.85 8.25
C MET A 104 13.01 6.37 8.58
N LEU A 105 12.89 7.23 9.59
CA LEU A 105 11.61 7.89 9.90
C LEU A 105 11.20 8.81 8.74
N ALA A 106 9.99 8.62 8.22
CA ALA A 106 9.46 9.42 7.12
C ALA A 106 9.28 10.90 7.52
N ASP A 107 8.80 11.14 8.75
CA ASP A 107 8.58 12.47 9.32
C ASP A 107 9.39 12.64 10.61
N ALA A 108 10.72 12.52 10.49
CA ALA A 108 11.65 12.67 11.60
C ALA A 108 11.43 13.98 12.37
N GLU A 109 11.35 15.12 11.67
CA GLU A 109 11.23 16.43 12.29
C GLU A 109 9.95 16.57 13.13
N ALA A 110 8.80 16.12 12.60
CA ALA A 110 7.53 16.19 13.32
C ALA A 110 7.51 15.24 14.52
N LEU A 111 8.02 14.01 14.37
CA LEU A 111 8.11 13.04 15.47
C LEU A 111 9.04 13.52 16.57
N CYS A 112 10.20 14.07 16.21
CA CYS A 112 11.15 14.61 17.19
C CYS A 112 10.64 15.93 17.81
N ALA A 113 9.78 16.69 17.13
CA ALA A 113 9.12 17.85 17.75
C ALA A 113 8.05 17.43 18.77
N GLU A 114 7.32 16.34 18.51
CA GLU A 114 6.30 15.80 19.43
C GLU A 114 6.91 15.03 20.62
N HIS A 115 8.11 14.47 20.47
CA HIS A 115 8.68 13.52 21.44
C HIS A 115 10.12 13.79 21.86
N GLY A 116 10.82 14.69 21.18
CA GLY A 116 12.20 15.05 21.50
C GLY A 116 12.28 16.06 22.66
N VAL A 117 13.52 16.46 22.97
CA VAL A 117 13.89 17.35 24.07
C VAL A 117 13.17 18.71 24.13
N HIS A 118 12.40 19.09 23.12
CA HIS A 118 11.72 20.38 23.07
C HIS A 118 10.42 20.48 23.88
N HIS A 119 10.06 19.44 24.65
CA HIS A 119 9.01 19.54 25.68
C HIS A 119 9.50 20.10 27.04
N VAL A 120 10.68 20.73 27.09
CA VAL A 120 10.94 21.73 28.14
C VAL A 120 10.31 23.06 27.71
N ASP A 121 9.29 23.47 28.46
CA ASP A 121 8.66 24.80 28.50
C ASP A 121 7.52 25.11 27.50
N SER A 122 6.30 24.75 27.89
CA SER A 122 5.14 25.67 27.86
C SER A 122 4.15 25.36 28.98
#